data_AF-A0A2E6CL19-F1
#
_entry.id   AF-A0A2E6CL19-F1
#
_cell.length_a   1.000
_cell.length_b   1.000
_cell.length_c   1.000
_cell.angle_alpha   90.00
_cell.angle_beta   90.00
_cell.angle_gamma   90.00
#
_symmetry.space_group_name_H-M   'P 1'
#
loop_
_entity.id
_entity.type
_entity.pdbx_description
1 polymer ?
#
loop_
_entity_poly.entity_id
_entity_poly.type
_entity_poly.pdbx_seq_one_letter_code
_entity_poly.pdbx_strand_id
1 'polypeptide(L)'
;MFVPAGVVVHDPLLLSDPFLVKRNGIRSIHLALVGSNAEDLTMSSLGHSIEVELNQEAEIAVRKGSKAESTILNVSSFTVSASLLSSVFSEAQRRAISTA
;
A
#
# COMPACT_ATOMS: atom_id res chain seq x y z
N MET A 1 -1.95 7.72 -2.16
CA MET A 1 -2.38 8.81 -3.06
C MET A 1 -2.12 8.39 -4.50
N PHE A 2 -3.08 8.55 -5.41
CA PHE A 2 -2.84 8.33 -6.84
C PHE A 2 -2.10 9.51 -7.45
N VAL A 3 -1.04 9.22 -8.21
CA VAL A 3 -0.25 10.17 -8.99
C VAL A 3 -0.16 9.67 -10.44
N PRO A 4 0.21 10.49 -11.44
CA PRO A 4 0.29 10.01 -12.83
C PRO A 4 1.15 8.74 -13.01
N ALA A 5 2.24 8.61 -12.24
CA ALA A 5 3.14 7.46 -12.28
C ALA A 5 2.60 6.19 -11.59
N GLY A 6 1.58 6.28 -10.74
CA GLY A 6 1.07 5.15 -9.95
C GLY A 6 0.45 5.55 -8.62
N VAL A 7 0.83 4.90 -7.53
CA VAL A 7 0.33 5.15 -6.18
C VAL A 7 1.49 5.45 -5.24
N VAL A 8 1.43 6.59 -4.56
CA VAL A 8 2.35 6.93 -3.47
C VAL A 8 1.73 6.54 -2.15
N VAL A 9 2.40 5.65 -1.42
CA VAL A 9 2.11 5.36 -0.02
C VAL A 9 2.89 6.35 0.83
N HIS A 10 2.17 7.06 1.69
CA HIS A 10 2.75 8.00 2.62
C HIS A 10 2.27 7.60 4.01
N ASP A 11 3.20 7.27 4.89
CA ASP A 11 2.95 7.16 6.33
C ASP A 11 4.25 7.54 7.04
N PRO A 12 4.38 8.76 7.56
CA PRO A 12 5.62 9.20 8.19
C PRO A 12 5.92 8.51 9.54
N LEU A 13 4.95 7.78 10.11
CA LEU A 13 5.14 7.03 11.36
C LEU A 13 5.75 5.64 11.11
N LEU A 14 5.59 5.10 9.90
CA LEU A 14 6.06 3.78 9.52
C LEU A 14 7.11 3.79 8.39
N LEU A 15 6.97 4.63 7.37
CA LEU A 15 7.87 4.63 6.23
C LEU A 15 9.07 5.55 6.46
N SER A 16 10.25 5.09 6.07
CA SER A 16 11.46 5.93 6.07
C SER A 16 11.36 7.02 4.99
N ASP A 17 10.83 6.66 3.83
CA ASP A 17 10.58 7.54 2.69
C ASP A 17 9.21 7.22 2.05
N PRO A 18 8.53 8.20 1.42
CA PRO A 18 7.34 7.91 0.62
C PRO A 18 7.63 6.87 -0.46
N PHE A 19 6.79 5.83 -0.50
CA PHE A 19 6.99 4.70 -1.40
C PHE A 19 6.10 4.83 -2.64
N LEU A 20 6.70 4.92 -3.83
CA LEU A 20 5.98 4.96 -5.10
C LEU A 20 5.85 3.55 -5.69
N VAL A 21 4.63 3.03 -5.73
CA VAL A 21 4.28 1.87 -6.54
C VAL A 21 3.93 2.34 -7.94
N LYS A 22 4.74 1.94 -8.93
CA LYS A 22 4.47 2.26 -10.35
C LYS A 22 3.18 1.58 -10.80
N ARG A 23 2.40 2.25 -11.65
CA ARG A 23 1.09 1.74 -12.13
C ARG A 23 1.19 0.32 -12.72
N ASN A 24 2.20 0.04 -13.53
CA ASN A 24 2.42 -1.27 -14.15
C ASN A 24 2.93 -2.34 -13.16
N GLY A 25 3.37 -1.93 -11.97
CA GLY A 25 3.74 -2.84 -10.88
C GLY A 25 2.55 -3.26 -10.02
N ILE A 26 1.39 -2.61 -10.14
CA ILE A 26 0.19 -2.94 -9.37
C ILE A 26 -0.59 -4.02 -10.11
N ARG A 27 -0.81 -5.16 -9.44
CA ARG A 27 -1.66 -6.26 -9.90
C ARG A 27 -3.13 -5.94 -9.63
N SER A 28 -3.45 -5.60 -8.40
CA SER A 28 -4.82 -5.32 -7.95
C SER A 28 -4.83 -4.39 -6.72
N ILE A 29 -5.97 -3.76 -6.48
CA ILE A 29 -6.29 -3.01 -5.27
C ILE A 29 -7.69 -3.42 -4.81
N HIS A 30 -7.79 -4.17 -3.72
CA HIS A 30 -9.06 -4.65 -3.18
C HIS A 30 -9.18 -4.37 -1.69
N LEU A 31 -10.34 -4.63 -1.09
CA LEU A 31 -10.47 -4.60 0.37
C LEU A 31 -9.54 -5.65 0.99
N ALA A 32 -8.84 -5.28 2.05
CA ALA A 32 -7.99 -6.21 2.77
C ALA A 32 -8.85 -7.32 3.40
N LEU A 33 -8.45 -8.57 3.20
CA LEU A 33 -9.12 -9.74 3.76
C LEU A 33 -8.46 -10.16 5.07
N VAL A 34 -9.27 -10.64 6.01
CA VAL A 34 -8.76 -11.23 7.25
C VAL A 34 -7.93 -12.48 6.92
N GLY A 35 -6.73 -12.56 7.49
CA GLY A 35 -5.81 -13.68 7.25
C GLY A 35 -5.01 -13.58 5.94
N SER A 36 -5.03 -12.43 5.27
CA SER A 36 -4.08 -12.13 4.19
C SER A 36 -2.63 -12.21 4.70
N ASN A 37 -1.72 -12.65 3.82
CA ASN A 37 -0.27 -12.67 4.06
C ASN A 37 0.40 -11.33 3.68
N ALA A 38 -0.38 -10.29 3.33
CA ALA A 38 0.13 -8.97 3.04
C ALA A 38 0.85 -8.34 4.23
N GLU A 39 1.94 -7.60 3.97
CA GLU A 39 2.60 -6.83 5.02
C GLU A 39 1.66 -5.73 5.54
N ASP A 40 1.45 -5.68 6.86
CA ASP A 40 0.60 -4.69 7.49
C ASP A 40 1.32 -3.34 7.62
N LEU A 41 1.08 -2.44 6.66
CA LEU A 41 1.56 -1.06 6.74
C LEU A 41 0.55 -0.12 7.42
N THR A 42 -0.53 -0.64 7.98
CA THR A 42 -1.51 0.14 8.73
C THR A 42 -1.15 0.29 10.20
N MET A 43 -0.11 -0.41 10.68
CA MET A 43 0.25 -0.50 12.10
C MET A 43 -0.93 -0.98 12.96
N SER A 44 -1.68 -1.97 12.45
CA SER A 44 -2.88 -2.51 13.09
C SER A 44 -3.94 -1.44 13.40
N SER A 45 -4.08 -0.44 12.52
CA SER A 45 -5.10 0.61 12.68
C SER A 45 -6.51 0.03 12.64
N LEU A 46 -7.43 0.66 13.38
CA LEU A 46 -8.83 0.27 13.37
C LEU A 46 -9.52 0.78 12.09
N GLY A 47 -10.28 -0.09 11.43
CA GLY A 47 -11.11 0.25 10.27
C GLY A 47 -10.81 -0.62 9.05
N HIS A 48 -11.41 -0.24 7.93
CA HIS A 48 -11.20 -0.92 6.66
C HIS A 48 -9.90 -0.44 6.01
N SER A 49 -9.02 -1.37 5.67
CA SER A 49 -7.84 -1.14 4.84
C SER A 49 -8.04 -1.72 3.45
N ILE A 50 -7.20 -1.28 2.52
CA ILE A 50 -7.06 -1.91 1.21
C ILE A 50 -5.79 -2.75 1.21
N GLU A 51 -5.80 -3.81 0.42
CA GLU A 51 -4.59 -4.52 0.04
C GLU A 51 -4.19 -4.07 -1.37
N VAL A 52 -2.90 -3.80 -1.54
CA VAL A 52 -2.29 -3.52 -2.84
C VAL A 52 -1.41 -4.72 -3.18
N GLU A 53 -1.80 -5.46 -4.20
CA GLU A 53 -1.02 -6.59 -4.70
C GLU A 53 -0.09 -6.14 -5.83
N LEU A 54 1.12 -6.69 -5.84
CA LEU A 54 2.15 -6.34 -6.80
C LEU A 54 2.39 -7.45 -7.83
N ASN A 55 2.78 -7.06 -9.04
CA ASN A 55 3.19 -8.00 -10.09
C ASN A 55 4.58 -8.60 -9.83
N GLN A 56 5.41 -7.89 -9.08
CA GLN A 56 6.77 -8.27 -8.68
C GLN A 56 7.00 -7.78 -7.25
N GLU A 57 7.88 -8.45 -6.51
CA GLU A 57 8.26 -7.98 -5.18
C GLU A 57 8.87 -6.57 -5.25
N ALA A 58 8.59 -5.78 -4.22
CA ALA A 58 9.16 -4.45 -4.06
C ALA A 58 9.81 -4.29 -2.69
N GLU A 59 10.90 -3.54 -2.68
CA GLU A 59 11.60 -3.13 -1.47
C GLU A 59 10.93 -1.91 -0.86
N ILE A 60 10.48 -2.02 0.40
CA ILE A 60 9.92 -0.93 1.19
C ILE A 60 10.83 -0.67 2.39
N ALA A 61 11.32 0.56 2.51
CA ALA A 61 12.06 1.01 3.67
C ALA A 61 11.09 1.43 4.79
N VAL A 62 11.04 0.64 5.86
CA VAL A 62 10.19 0.89 7.04
C VAL A 62 11.02 1.25 8.26
N ARG A 63 10.49 2.13 9.09
CA ARG A 63 11.00 2.54 10.38
C ARG A 63 9.86 2.54 11.40
N LYS A 64 9.79 1.49 12.21
CA LYS A 64 8.77 1.32 13.26
C LYS A 64 9.13 2.13 14.51
N GLY A 65 8.93 3.45 14.45
CA GLY A 65 9.16 4.40 15.55
C GLY A 65 10.25 5.44 15.28
N SER A 66 10.15 6.62 15.91
CA SER A 66 10.95 7.79 15.58
C SER A 66 12.47 7.65 15.74
N LYS A 67 12.93 6.68 16.53
CA LYS A 67 14.35 6.39 16.79
C LYS A 67 14.82 5.02 16.25
N ALA A 68 13.94 4.27 15.60
CA ALA A 68 14.30 2.97 15.04
C ALA A 68 15.19 3.14 13.80
N GLU A 69 16.06 2.16 13.55
CA GLU A 69 16.75 2.05 12.27
C GLU A 69 15.78 1.63 11.16
N SER A 70 16.07 2.06 9.94
CA SER A 70 15.30 1.65 8.77
C SER A 70 15.60 0.20 8.43
N THR A 71 14.57 -0.60 8.20
CA THR A 71 14.67 -1.98 7.70
C THR A 71 14.04 -2.05 6.31
N ILE A 72 14.63 -2.83 5.41
CA ILE A 72 14.08 -3.09 4.08
C ILE A 72 13.21 -4.34 4.15
N LEU A 73 11.96 -4.23 3.70
CA LEU A 73 11.04 -5.35 3.53
C LEU A 73 10.86 -5.63 2.04
N ASN A 74 10.96 -6.91 1.65
CA ASN A 74 10.54 -7.37 0.32
C ASN A 74 9.09 -7.80 0.42
N VAL A 75 8.19 -7.14 -0.32
CA VAL A 75 6.75 -7.41 -0.24
C VAL A 75 6.18 -7.71 -1.62
N SER A 76 5.29 -8.69 -1.68
CA SER A 76 4.48 -9.01 -2.87
C SER A 76 3.06 -8.45 -2.78
N SER A 77 2.58 -8.17 -1.55
CA SER A 77 1.41 -7.35 -1.28
C SER A 77 1.55 -6.67 0.08
N PHE A 78 0.81 -5.58 0.28
CA PHE A 78 0.79 -4.85 1.55
C PHE A 78 -0.57 -4.20 1.78
N THR A 79 -0.93 -3.99 3.05
CA THR A 79 -2.16 -3.28 3.42
C THR A 79 -1.89 -1.85 3.84
N VAL A 80 -2.77 -0.93 3.42
CA VAL A 80 -2.71 0.49 3.80
C VAL A 80 -4.09 1.02 4.12
N SER A 81 -4.15 1.98 5.04
CA SER A 81 -5.40 2.67 5.36
C SER A 81 -5.67 3.75 4.33
N ALA A 82 -6.88 3.73 3.78
CA ALA A 82 -7.33 4.74 2.83
C ALA A 82 -8.41 5.61 3.47
N SER A 83 -8.18 6.93 3.52
CA SER A 83 -9.14 7.87 4.12
C SER A 83 -10.50 7.86 3.41
N LEU A 84 -10.53 7.56 2.10
CA LEU A 84 -11.74 7.54 1.27
C LEU A 84 -11.72 6.32 0.33
N LEU A 85 -12.19 5.17 0.81
CA LEU A 85 -12.21 3.91 0.04
C LEU A 85 -12.92 4.02 -1.30
N SER A 86 -14.10 4.65 -1.32
CA SER A 86 -14.88 4.84 -2.56
C SER A 86 -14.10 5.60 -3.63
N SER A 87 -13.33 6.62 -3.23
CA SER A 87 -12.49 7.40 -4.13
C SER A 87 -11.30 6.58 -4.62
N VAL A 88 -10.72 5.75 -3.76
CA VAL A 88 -9.63 4.84 -4.15
C VAL A 88 -10.08 3.85 -5.21
N PHE A 89 -11.19 3.14 -4.97
CA PHE A 89 -11.71 2.16 -5.93
C PHE A 89 -12.15 2.82 -7.25
N SER A 90 -12.85 3.96 -7.17
CA SER A 90 -13.23 4.72 -8.37
C SER A 90 -12.02 5.13 -9.21
N GLU A 91 -10.94 5.57 -8.56
CA GLU A 91 -9.72 5.99 -9.24
C GLU A 91 -8.91 4.80 -9.78
N ALA A 92 -8.84 3.68 -9.04
CA ALA A 92 -8.23 2.45 -9.50
C ALA A 92 -8.93 1.94 -10.78
N GLN A 93 -10.27 1.91 -10.78
CA GLN A 93 -11.06 1.50 -11.93
C GLN A 93 -10.87 2.44 -13.14
N ARG A 94 -10.87 3.78 -12.92
CA ARG A 94 -10.54 4.76 -13.99
C ARG A 94 -9.16 4.53 -14.60
N ARG A 95 -8.22 4.00 -13.81
CA ARG A 95 -6.86 3.67 -14.23
C ARG A 95 -6.69 2.22 -14.68
N ALA A 96 -7.78 1.48 -14.89
CA ALA A 96 -7.76 0.09 -15.31
C ALA A 96 -6.87 -0.80 -14.41
N ILE A 97 -6.86 -0.52 -13.10
CA ILE A 97 -6.27 -1.38 -12.07
C ILE A 97 -7.39 -2.31 -11.58
N SER A 98 -7.12 -3.60 -11.43
CA SER A 98 -8.11 -4.57 -10.94
C SER A 98 -8.56 -4.23 -9.53
N THR A 99 -9.87 -4.28 -9.25
CA THR A 99 -10.47 -4.04 -7.93
C THR A 99 -11.39 -5.15 -7.46
N ALA A 100 -11.29 -6.33 -8.09
CA ALA A 100 -12.08 -7.52 -7.74
C ALA A 100 -11.56 -8.17 -6.45
#